data_AF-E4S8A6-F1
#
_entry.id   AF-E4S8A6-F1
#
_cell.length_a   1.000
_cell.length_b   1.000
_cell.length_c   1.000
_cell.angle_alpha   90.00
_cell.angle_beta   90.00
_cell.angle_gamma   90.00
#
_symmetry.space_group_name_H-M   'P 1'
#
loop_
_entity.id
_entity.type
_entity.pdbx_description
1 polymer ?
#
loop_
_entity_poly.entity_id
_entity_poly.type
_entity_poly.pdbx_seq_one_letter_code
_entity_poly.pdbx_strand_id
1 'polypeptide(L)'
;MRICPKCGELNGENRTECWKCGSILGPVDKYKKICLKCGRIYPQKAEICDECGGELAVYDVDTNYNNTKTDSSVGWLYIVSILFPVVGIILGCIYIARREDNLGKSLIITSVVVIVISIFMSLLFVSLFS
;
A
#
# COMPACT_ATOMS: atom_id res chain seq x y z
N MET A 1 23.54 20.09 12.45
CA MET A 1 24.25 21.37 12.37
C MET A 1 25.57 21.20 11.62
N ARG A 2 26.08 22.23 10.92
CA ARG A 2 27.32 22.17 10.11
C ARG A 2 28.38 23.11 10.67
N ILE A 3 29.63 22.65 10.80
CA ILE A 3 30.76 23.49 11.21
C ILE A 3 31.48 24.00 9.96
N CYS A 4 31.73 25.31 9.90
CA CYS A 4 32.46 25.92 8.79
C CYS A 4 33.94 25.46 8.81
N PRO A 5 34.46 24.86 7.73
CA PRO A 5 35.85 24.37 7.69
C PRO A 5 36.88 25.52 7.67
N LYS A 6 36.47 26.74 7.31
CA LYS A 6 37.35 27.91 7.22
C LYS A 6 37.46 28.69 8.53
N CYS A 7 36.35 28.90 9.24
CA CYS A 7 36.31 29.78 10.42
C CYS A 7 35.76 29.12 11.70
N GLY A 8 35.39 27.84 11.65
CA GLY A 8 34.90 27.09 12.81
C GLY A 8 33.48 27.42 13.26
N GLU A 9 32.81 28.38 12.61
CA GLU A 9 31.47 28.82 13.00
C GLU A 9 30.41 27.72 12.80
N LEU A 10 29.41 27.69 13.70
CA LEU A 10 28.27 26.78 13.62
C LEU A 10 27.19 27.35 12.70
N ASN A 11 26.71 26.53 11.77
CA ASN A 11 25.75 26.88 10.74
C ASN A 11 24.56 25.90 10.76
N GLY A 12 23.39 26.37 10.33
CA GLY A 12 22.21 25.50 10.16
C GLY A 12 22.44 24.42 9.09
N GLU A 13 21.74 23.28 9.21
CA GLU A 13 21.82 22.15 8.27
C GLU A 13 21.62 22.59 6.81
N ASN A 14 20.71 23.54 6.59
CA ASN A 14 20.24 23.92 5.26
C ASN A 14 21.04 25.05 4.60
N ARG A 15 22.17 25.45 5.18
CA ARG A 15 23.04 26.47 4.56
C ARG A 15 24.05 25.82 3.61
N THR A 16 24.15 26.37 2.41
CA THR A 16 25.21 26.07 1.43
C THR A 16 26.45 26.94 1.62
N GLU A 17 26.34 28.04 2.38
CA GLU A 17 27.41 29.00 2.65
C GLU A 17 27.47 29.38 4.14
N CYS A 18 28.67 29.68 4.62
CA CYS A 18 28.87 30.12 5.99
C CYS A 18 28.30 31.53 6.20
N TRP A 19 27.39 31.68 7.16
CA TRP A 19 26.74 32.97 7.44
C TRP A 19 27.71 34.07 7.90
N LYS A 20 28.85 33.68 8.48
CA LYS A 20 29.86 34.59 9.02
C LYS A 20 30.96 34.96 8.04
N CYS A 21 31.46 34.00 7.24
CA CYS A 21 32.65 34.21 6.41
C CYS A 21 32.46 33.94 4.91
N GLY A 22 31.25 33.56 4.48
CA GLY A 22 30.91 33.32 3.07
C GLY A 22 31.55 32.08 2.44
N SER A 23 32.26 31.23 3.19
CA SER A 23 32.84 30.00 2.64
C SER A 23 31.74 29.02 2.24
N ILE A 24 31.91 28.34 1.11
CA ILE A 24 31.03 27.25 0.67
C ILE A 24 31.09 26.08 1.68
N LEU A 25 29.94 25.67 2.20
CA LEU A 25 29.79 24.54 3.12
C LEU A 25 29.56 23.21 2.37
N GLY A 26 29.10 23.28 1.12
CA GLY A 26 28.80 22.13 0.26
C GLY A 26 27.30 21.87 0.13
N PRO A 27 26.92 20.80 -0.61
CA PRO A 27 25.53 20.50 -0.91
C PRO A 27 24.70 20.25 0.35
N VAL A 28 23.41 20.55 0.25
CA VAL A 28 22.38 20.31 1.27
C VAL A 28 21.49 19.19 0.75
N ASP A 29 21.16 18.23 1.61
CA ASP A 29 20.20 17.17 1.27
C ASP A 29 18.84 17.81 0.95
N LYS A 30 18.28 17.50 -0.21
CA LYS A 30 17.01 18.10 -0.66
C LYS A 30 15.79 17.47 0.03
N TYR A 31 15.93 16.21 0.42
CA TYR A 31 14.90 15.42 1.09
C TYR A 31 15.59 14.40 2.01
N LYS A 32 14.84 13.91 2.98
CA LYS A 32 15.27 12.79 3.82
C LYS A 32 14.63 11.51 3.32
N LYS A 33 15.06 10.36 3.83
CA LYS A 33 14.43 9.08 3.56
C LYS A 33 13.92 8.44 4.85
N ILE A 34 12.92 7.57 4.77
CA ILE A 34 12.40 6.80 5.91
C ILE A 34 12.36 5.31 5.60
N CYS A 35 12.71 4.48 6.58
CA CYS A 35 12.52 3.04 6.49
C CYS A 35 11.06 2.68 6.79
N LEU A 36 10.38 2.03 5.84
CA LEU A 36 8.97 1.62 6.00
C LEU A 36 8.75 0.48 7.00
N LYS A 37 9.82 -0.22 7.40
CA LYS A 37 9.75 -1.32 8.37
C LYS A 37 9.98 -0.85 9.82
N CYS A 38 10.97 0.01 10.05
CA CYS A 38 11.38 0.42 11.40
C CYS A 38 11.19 1.91 11.73
N GLY A 39 10.81 2.74 10.74
CA GLY A 39 10.51 4.16 10.94
C GLY A 39 11.72 5.09 11.12
N ARG A 40 12.96 4.59 11.05
CA ARG A 40 14.15 5.45 11.11
C ARG A 40 14.26 6.36 9.90
N ILE A 41 14.74 7.58 10.15
CA ILE A 41 14.95 8.61 9.14
C ILE A 41 16.44 8.65 8.78
N TYR A 42 16.71 8.74 7.48
CA TYR A 42 18.03 8.70 6.89
C TYR A 42 18.30 9.95 6.03
N PRO A 43 19.58 10.33 5.84
CA PRO A 43 19.97 11.35 4.87
C PRO A 43 19.71 10.88 3.43
N GLN A 44 19.72 11.82 2.48
CA GLN A 44 19.40 11.56 1.07
C GLN A 44 20.25 10.42 0.46
N LYS A 45 21.50 10.31 0.89
CA LYS A 45 22.51 9.37 0.37
C LYS A 45 22.35 7.94 0.85
N ALA A 46 21.52 7.67 1.86
CA ALA A 46 21.33 6.31 2.34
C ALA A 46 20.56 5.47 1.30
N GLU A 47 21.03 4.26 1.03
CA GLU A 47 20.42 3.35 0.06
C GLU A 47 19.51 2.32 0.71
N ILE A 48 19.96 1.74 1.84
CA ILE A 48 19.25 0.70 2.58
C ILE A 48 19.19 1.03 4.08
N CYS A 49 18.21 0.45 4.77
CA CYS A 49 18.13 0.48 6.23
C CYS A 49 19.25 -0.38 6.84
N ASP A 50 20.08 0.22 7.69
CA ASP A 50 21.18 -0.45 8.41
C ASP A 50 20.72 -1.43 9.50
N GLU A 51 19.48 -1.31 9.97
CA GLU A 51 18.92 -2.19 11.02
C GLU A 51 18.20 -3.41 10.47
N CYS A 52 17.44 -3.25 9.38
CA CYS A 52 16.54 -4.29 8.88
C CYS A 52 16.76 -4.68 7.42
N GLY A 53 17.75 -4.07 6.74
CA GLY A 53 18.04 -4.29 5.32
C GLY A 53 16.89 -3.90 4.36
N GLY A 54 15.90 -3.16 4.84
CA GLY A 54 14.74 -2.74 4.05
C GLY A 54 15.04 -1.55 3.15
N GLU A 55 14.23 -1.37 2.12
CA GLU A 55 14.27 -0.20 1.25
C GLU A 55 13.84 1.09 1.98
N LEU A 56 14.35 2.21 1.50
CA LEU A 56 14.08 3.54 2.04
C LEU A 56 13.21 4.36 1.08
N ALA A 57 12.12 4.93 1.57
CA ALA A 57 11.24 5.81 0.80
C ALA A 57 11.58 7.28 1.05
N VAL A 58 11.24 8.18 0.12
CA VAL A 58 11.40 9.63 0.31
C VAL A 58 10.52 10.09 1.47
N TYR A 59 11.11 10.81 2.41
CA TYR A 59 10.48 11.41 3.58
C TYR A 59 10.57 12.93 3.47
N ASP A 60 9.42 13.56 3.31
CA ASP A 60 9.25 15.00 3.36
C ASP A 60 8.50 15.36 4.65
N VAL A 61 9.05 16.30 5.42
CA VAL A 61 8.53 16.72 6.71
C VAL A 61 7.29 17.60 6.54
N ASP A 62 7.14 18.26 5.38
CA ASP A 62 6.05 19.20 5.12
C ASP A 62 4.82 18.53 4.50
N THR A 63 5.00 17.38 3.83
CA THR A 63 3.88 16.50 3.56
C THR A 63 3.58 15.71 4.83
N ASN A 64 2.41 15.92 5.42
CA ASN A 64 1.83 14.97 6.36
C ASN A 64 1.85 13.58 5.71
N TYR A 65 2.92 12.81 5.95
CA TYR A 65 3.02 11.42 5.57
C TYR A 65 2.11 10.65 6.50
N ASN A 66 0.81 10.80 6.23
CA ASN A 66 -0.19 9.87 6.64
C ASN A 66 0.28 8.55 6.05
N ASN A 67 0.83 7.68 6.90
CA ASN A 67 0.72 6.26 6.70
C ASN A 67 -0.77 5.94 6.69
N THR A 68 -1.48 6.26 5.62
CA THR A 68 -2.57 5.42 5.19
C THR A 68 -1.87 4.13 4.80
N LYS A 69 -1.66 3.25 5.79
CA LYS A 69 -1.79 1.83 5.55
C LYS A 69 -3.12 1.69 4.82
N THR A 70 -3.06 1.60 3.51
CA THR A 70 -4.22 1.31 2.68
C THR A 70 -4.54 -0.18 2.86
N ASP A 71 -4.80 -0.60 4.10
CA ASP A 71 -5.29 -1.93 4.49
C ASP A 71 -6.83 -1.98 4.38
N SER A 72 -7.42 -1.22 3.45
CA SER A 72 -8.88 -0.99 3.42
C SER A 72 -9.60 -1.48 2.17
N SER A 73 -8.97 -2.19 1.23
CA SER A 73 -9.67 -2.58 -0.02
C SER A 73 -9.85 -4.07 -0.27
N VAL A 74 -9.28 -4.98 0.52
CA VAL A 74 -9.51 -6.43 0.30
C VAL A 74 -10.91 -6.85 0.78
N GLY A 75 -11.39 -6.28 1.90
CA GLY A 75 -12.71 -6.59 2.46
C GLY A 75 -13.87 -6.34 1.47
N TRP A 76 -13.80 -5.26 0.69
CA TRP A 76 -14.84 -4.92 -0.28
C TRP A 76 -14.90 -5.90 -1.46
N LEU A 77 -13.77 -6.51 -1.83
CA LEU A 77 -13.71 -7.51 -2.89
C LEU A 77 -14.45 -8.80 -2.51
N TYR A 78 -14.42 -9.20 -1.24
CA TYR A 78 -15.21 -10.35 -0.75
C TYR A 78 -16.72 -10.08 -0.83
N ILE A 79 -17.15 -8.87 -0.47
CA ILE A 79 -18.56 -8.45 -0.59
C ILE A 79 -19.02 -8.52 -2.05
N VAL A 80 -18.22 -7.97 -2.97
CA VAL A 80 -18.48 -8.02 -4.41
C VAL A 80 -18.54 -9.48 -4.90
N SER A 81 -17.60 -10.33 -4.47
CA SER A 81 -17.54 -11.74 -4.86
C SER A 81 -18.76 -12.55 -4.41
N ILE A 82 -19.33 -12.28 -3.24
CA ILE A 82 -20.54 -12.96 -2.74
C ILE A 82 -21.80 -12.45 -3.44
N LEU A 83 -21.81 -11.17 -3.85
CA LEU A 83 -22.96 -10.56 -4.50
C LEU A 83 -23.18 -11.08 -5.93
N PHE A 84 -22.11 -11.42 -6.65
CA PHE A 84 -22.19 -11.96 -8.03
C PHE A 84 -23.05 -13.24 -8.15
N PRO A 85 -22.85 -14.30 -7.33
CA PRO A 85 -23.71 -15.48 -7.34
C PRO A 85 -25.17 -15.17 -6.97
N VAL A 86 -25.41 -14.26 -6.04
CA VAL A 86 -26.77 -13.86 -5.63
C VAL A 86 -27.50 -13.19 -6.79
N VAL A 87 -26.82 -12.31 -7.53
CA VAL A 87 -27.36 -11.70 -8.76
C VAL A 87 -27.70 -12.77 -9.81
N GLY A 88 -26.84 -13.77 -9.99
CA GLY A 88 -27.09 -14.88 -10.91
C GLY A 88 -28.33 -15.71 -10.57
N ILE A 89 -28.59 -15.96 -9.28
CA ILE A 89 -29.81 -16.64 -8.82
C ILE A 89 -31.04 -15.76 -9.07
N ILE A 90 -30.99 -14.46 -8.75
CA ILE A 90 -32.10 -13.53 -8.98
C ILE A 90 -32.45 -13.45 -10.47
N LEU A 91 -31.45 -13.28 -11.34
CA LEU A 91 -31.63 -13.28 -12.79
C LEU A 91 -32.21 -14.62 -13.26
N GLY A 92 -31.67 -15.74 -12.76
CA GLY A 92 -32.19 -17.07 -13.06
C GLY A 92 -33.69 -17.22 -12.76
N CYS A 93 -34.15 -16.76 -11.59
CA CYS A 93 -35.56 -16.73 -11.21
C CYS A 93 -36.40 -15.83 -12.13
N ILE A 94 -35.90 -14.64 -12.49
CA ILE A 94 -36.59 -13.73 -13.42
C ILE A 94 -36.76 -14.38 -14.80
N TYR A 95 -35.74 -15.07 -15.31
CA TYR A 95 -35.80 -15.72 -16.63
C TYR A 95 -36.74 -16.93 -16.64
N ILE A 96 -36.80 -17.72 -15.56
CA ILE A 96 -37.83 -18.76 -15.41
C ILE A 96 -39.24 -18.13 -15.40
N ALA A 97 -39.43 -17.01 -14.68
CA ALA A 97 -40.72 -16.30 -14.68
C ALA A 97 -41.12 -15.76 -16.06
N ARG A 98 -40.13 -15.46 -16.93
CA ARG A 98 -40.32 -15.07 -18.33
C ARG A 98 -40.56 -16.25 -19.30
N ARG A 99 -40.65 -17.49 -18.79
CA ARG A 99 -40.72 -18.74 -19.57
C ARG A 99 -39.49 -19.03 -20.43
N GLU A 100 -38.34 -18.45 -20.07
CA GLU A 100 -37.03 -18.75 -20.65
C GLU A 100 -36.27 -19.76 -19.78
N ASP A 101 -36.90 -20.92 -19.56
CA ASP A 101 -36.48 -21.89 -18.55
C ASP A 101 -35.06 -22.42 -18.76
N ASN A 102 -34.61 -22.58 -20.01
CA ASN A 102 -33.28 -23.10 -20.32
C ASN A 102 -32.18 -22.17 -19.82
N LEU A 103 -32.34 -20.86 -20.07
CA LEU A 103 -31.39 -19.84 -19.64
C LEU A 103 -31.48 -19.63 -18.13
N GLY A 104 -32.69 -19.55 -17.58
CA GLY A 104 -32.90 -19.37 -16.15
C GLY A 104 -32.34 -20.52 -15.31
N LYS A 105 -32.55 -21.78 -15.73
CA LYS A 105 -31.95 -22.96 -15.08
C LYS A 105 -30.42 -22.94 -15.19
N SER A 106 -29.87 -22.59 -16.36
CA SER A 106 -28.41 -22.50 -16.55
C SER A 106 -27.77 -21.46 -15.63
N LEU A 107 -28.40 -20.29 -15.45
CA LEU A 107 -27.92 -19.24 -14.53
C LEU A 107 -27.97 -19.67 -13.06
N ILE A 108 -29.02 -20.37 -12.63
CA ILE A 108 -29.11 -20.89 -11.26
C ILE A 108 -28.05 -21.95 -11.02
N ILE A 109 -27.92 -22.92 -11.94
CA ILE A 109 -26.94 -24.01 -11.81
C ILE A 109 -25.52 -23.46 -11.76
N THR A 110 -25.16 -22.54 -12.66
CA THR A 110 -23.82 -21.94 -12.67
C THR A 110 -23.53 -21.16 -11.39
N SER A 111 -24.50 -20.40 -10.88
CA SER A 111 -24.36 -19.66 -9.60
C SER A 111 -24.15 -20.60 -8.40
N VAL A 112 -24.92 -21.69 -8.31
CA VAL A 112 -24.77 -22.69 -7.24
C VAL A 112 -23.42 -23.40 -7.33
N VAL A 113 -22.98 -23.81 -8.52
CA VAL A 113 -21.68 -24.46 -8.73
C VAL A 113 -20.54 -23.55 -8.29
N VAL A 114 -20.56 -22.26 -8.65
CA VAL A 114 -19.55 -21.29 -8.23
C VAL A 114 -19.50 -21.17 -6.70
N ILE A 115 -20.65 -21.07 -6.02
CA ILE A 115 -20.70 -21.01 -4.55
C ILE A 115 -20.04 -22.24 -3.92
N VAL A 116 -20.37 -23.44 -4.39
CA VAL A 116 -19.82 -24.69 -3.85
C VAL A 116 -18.31 -24.73 -4.03
N ILE A 117 -17.79 -24.42 -5.23
CA ILE A 117 -16.35 -24.38 -5.49
C ILE A 117 -15.65 -23.35 -4.59
N SER A 118 -16.22 -22.15 -4.43
CA SER A 118 -15.66 -21.11 -3.56
C SER A 118 -15.56 -21.55 -2.09
N ILE A 119 -16.56 -22.29 -1.58
CA ILE A 119 -16.52 -22.83 -0.20
C ILE A 119 -15.40 -23.86 -0.07
N PHE A 120 -15.30 -24.82 -0.99
CA PHE A 120 -14.23 -25.83 -0.97
C PHE A 120 -12.83 -25.21 -1.05
N MET A 121 -12.63 -24.23 -1.93
CA MET A 121 -11.35 -23.52 -2.05
C MET A 121 -11.02 -22.74 -0.78
N SER A 122 -12.01 -22.11 -0.14
CA SER A 122 -11.82 -21.40 1.12
C SER A 122 -11.43 -22.34 2.26
N LEU A 123 -12.08 -23.51 2.35
CA LEU A 123 -11.73 -24.54 3.34
C LEU A 123 -10.33 -25.11 3.12
N LEU A 124 -9.96 -25.41 1.87
CA LEU A 124 -8.61 -25.85 1.52
C LEU A 124 -7.57 -24.81 1.91
N PHE A 125 -7.81 -23.54 1.59
CA PHE A 125 -6.93 -22.44 1.96
C PHE A 125 -6.76 -22.39 3.48
N VAL A 126 -7.84 -22.36 4.25
CA VAL A 126 -7.74 -22.35 5.73
C VAL A 126 -6.95 -23.55 6.26
N SER A 127 -7.14 -24.74 5.67
CA SER A 127 -6.43 -25.96 6.10
C SER A 127 -4.94 -26.00 5.72
N LEU A 128 -4.50 -25.26 4.70
CA LEU A 128 -3.09 -25.18 4.30
C LEU A 128 -2.31 -24.15 5.12
N PHE A 129 -3.01 -23.17 5.69
CA PHE A 129 -2.42 -22.04 6.42
C PHE A 129 -2.73 -22.03 7.92
N SER A 130 -3.42 -23.06 8.45
CA SER A 130 -3.55 -23.35 9.89
C SER A 130 -2.60 -24.46 10.30
#